data_AF-A0A0Q5VAA3-F1
#
_entry.id   AF-A0A0Q5VAA3-F1
#
_cell.length_a   1.000
_cell.length_b   1.000
_cell.length_c   1.000
_cell.angle_alpha   90.00
_cell.angle_beta   90.00
_cell.angle_gamma   90.00
#
_symmetry.space_group_name_H-M   'P 1'
#
loop_
_entity.id
_entity.type
_entity.pdbx_description
1 polymer ?
#
loop_
_entity_poly.entity_id
_entity_poly.type
_entity_poly.pdbx_seq_one_letter_code
_entity_poly.pdbx_strand_id
1 'polypeptide(L)'
;MTTPRDGSDRPEDQPADGDQSRAWEPPGWSLPPAEPDRSQQPATPPAQQPAPPEQDWEATPPPPQQPAAWDQPQQPDPWDQPQQPPVQEEPRRGGLFGGLFGGGRNRPPVTRPPRKPTALEEVYRPREAGTWMDTQAWGAAHGWTPSDGTGPQDAPLVALTRSAPVRPAKSEVPSNVLRGRDAGLDLVAFDIVSPVGQAWVATHAVTAAPVLGGAPAFRLTPARFWRHGTGGQLQIPSGDPEFDQRWVLLVPEDGPQVRRLVEDPVVRQALLGSDDGDELWSAEGFVAAVRPDGNRPLLIQHHARILAAVTAALASAY
;
A
#
# COMPACT_ATOMS: atom_id res chain seq x y z
N MET A 1 -41.46 37.84 -50.41
CA MET A 1 -40.75 37.38 -51.62
C MET A 1 -39.70 36.38 -51.16
N THR A 2 -40.07 35.09 -51.09
CA THR A 2 -39.84 34.02 -52.09
C THR A 2 -38.37 33.59 -52.19
N THR A 3 -38.12 32.36 -51.75
CA THR A 3 -36.89 31.53 -51.83
C THR A 3 -36.46 31.21 -53.27
N PRO A 4 -35.23 30.71 -53.51
CA PRO A 4 -34.94 29.25 -53.49
C PRO A 4 -33.62 28.94 -52.72
N ARG A 5 -33.37 27.83 -52.01
CA ARG A 5 -33.60 26.37 -52.16
C ARG A 5 -32.99 25.76 -53.42
N ASP A 6 -31.73 25.36 -53.29
CA ASP A 6 -30.96 24.47 -54.15
C ASP A 6 -29.96 23.77 -53.21
N GLY A 7 -29.66 22.49 -53.26
CA GLY A 7 -30.03 21.38 -54.13
C GLY A 7 -29.40 20.16 -53.47
N SER A 8 -30.16 19.09 -53.37
CA SER A 8 -29.77 17.79 -52.82
C SER A 8 -28.77 17.12 -53.74
N ASP A 9 -27.63 16.67 -53.21
CA ASP A 9 -26.90 15.50 -53.72
C ASP A 9 -25.97 14.97 -52.64
N ARG A 10 -26.43 13.95 -51.91
CA ARG A 10 -25.59 13.03 -51.16
C ARG A 10 -26.11 11.61 -51.43
N PRO A 11 -25.31 10.73 -52.07
CA PRO A 11 -25.62 9.32 -52.10
C PRO A 11 -25.30 8.70 -50.75
N GLU A 12 -26.28 8.00 -50.17
CA GLU A 12 -26.05 6.92 -49.22
C GLU A 12 -25.61 5.69 -50.01
N ASP A 13 -24.43 5.15 -49.69
CA ASP A 13 -24.09 3.74 -49.87
C ASP A 13 -23.34 3.28 -48.61
N GLN A 14 -23.99 2.39 -47.84
CA GLN A 14 -23.37 1.52 -46.84
C GLN A 14 -22.77 0.27 -47.54
N PRO A 15 -22.12 -0.66 -46.84
CA PRO A 15 -21.04 -0.54 -45.86
C PRO A 15 -19.81 -1.37 -46.33
N ALA A 16 -18.60 -1.00 -45.91
CA ALA A 16 -17.44 -1.88 -46.03
C ALA A 16 -16.95 -2.25 -44.62
N ASP A 17 -17.24 -3.48 -44.22
CA ASP A 17 -16.57 -4.18 -43.12
C ASP A 17 -15.05 -4.14 -43.39
N GLY A 18 -14.33 -3.44 -42.52
CA GLY A 18 -12.90 -3.20 -42.69
C GLY A 18 -12.29 -2.51 -41.48
N ASP A 19 -12.09 -3.30 -40.42
CA ASP A 19 -10.99 -3.19 -39.46
C ASP A 19 -10.58 -1.75 -39.03
N GLN A 20 -11.44 -1.09 -38.24
CA GLN A 20 -11.17 0.24 -37.64
C GLN A 20 -10.13 0.22 -36.50
N SER A 21 -9.32 -0.83 -36.35
CA SER A 21 -8.44 -1.00 -35.21
C SER A 21 -7.01 -0.43 -35.39
N ARG A 22 -6.68 0.17 -36.55
CA ARG A 22 -5.29 0.60 -36.87
C ARG A 22 -5.10 2.09 -37.20
N ALA A 23 -6.05 2.95 -36.86
CA ALA A 23 -6.01 4.38 -37.22
C ALA A 23 -4.96 5.22 -36.46
N TRP A 24 -4.25 4.65 -35.48
CA TRP A 24 -3.25 5.35 -34.65
C TRP A 24 -1.79 5.08 -35.08
N GLU A 25 -1.53 4.11 -35.98
CA GLU A 25 -0.16 3.70 -36.30
C GLU A 25 0.51 4.64 -37.33
N PRO A 26 1.69 5.23 -37.02
CA PRO A 26 2.41 6.09 -37.96
C PRO A 26 3.01 5.27 -39.13
N PRO A 27 3.27 5.91 -40.30
CA PRO A 27 3.83 5.22 -41.46
C PRO A 27 5.19 4.59 -41.15
N GLY A 28 5.32 3.28 -41.39
CA GLY A 28 6.59 2.53 -41.23
C GLY A 28 6.72 1.72 -39.94
N TRP A 29 5.65 1.61 -39.13
CA TRP A 29 5.64 0.88 -37.84
C TRP A 29 4.88 -0.46 -37.87
N SER A 30 4.77 -1.11 -39.03
CA SER A 30 4.13 -2.41 -39.13
C SER A 30 5.07 -3.51 -38.60
N LEU A 31 4.81 -3.99 -37.37
CA LEU A 31 5.49 -5.18 -36.84
C LEU A 31 4.98 -6.43 -37.58
N PRO A 32 5.86 -7.39 -37.93
CA PRO A 32 5.42 -8.67 -38.45
C PRO A 32 4.63 -9.44 -37.38
N PRO A 33 3.61 -10.22 -37.75
CA PRO A 33 2.86 -11.04 -36.81
C PRO A 33 3.82 -12.04 -36.13
N ALA A 34 3.83 -12.02 -34.80
CA ALA A 34 4.61 -12.95 -34.00
C ALA A 34 3.95 -14.35 -34.05
N GLU A 35 4.51 -15.24 -34.86
CA GLU A 35 4.18 -16.66 -34.82
C GLU A 35 4.92 -17.33 -33.64
N PRO A 36 4.24 -18.07 -32.74
CA PRO A 36 4.90 -18.77 -31.66
C PRO A 36 5.51 -20.10 -32.15
N ASP A 37 6.83 -20.14 -32.33
CA ASP A 37 7.57 -21.39 -32.54
C ASP A 37 7.79 -22.09 -31.18
N ARG A 38 6.88 -23.01 -30.82
CA ARG A 38 7.08 -23.97 -29.72
C ARG A 38 7.48 -25.31 -30.31
N SER A 39 8.79 -25.56 -30.32
CA SER A 39 9.34 -26.89 -30.57
C SER A 39 8.97 -27.81 -29.39
N GLN A 40 8.29 -28.91 -29.70
CA GLN A 40 7.90 -29.96 -28.74
C GLN A 40 9.13 -30.77 -28.33
N GLN A 41 9.38 -30.88 -27.03
CA GLN A 41 10.43 -31.75 -26.47
C GLN A 41 9.73 -32.88 -25.68
N PRO A 42 10.00 -34.17 -25.97
CA PRO A 42 9.33 -35.28 -25.32
C PRO A 42 9.80 -35.47 -23.86
N ALA A 43 8.82 -35.68 -22.98
CA ALA A 43 9.02 -35.93 -21.55
C ALA A 43 9.66 -37.30 -21.29
N THR A 44 10.67 -37.33 -20.41
CA THR A 44 11.21 -38.56 -19.80
C THR A 44 11.05 -38.44 -18.28
N PRO A 45 10.46 -39.43 -17.58
CA PRO A 45 10.31 -39.39 -16.14
C PRO A 45 11.48 -40.08 -15.43
N PRO A 46 11.99 -39.54 -14.31
CA PRO A 46 12.72 -40.35 -13.34
C PRO A 46 12.02 -40.41 -11.97
N ALA A 47 11.76 -41.66 -11.59
CA ALA A 47 11.91 -42.30 -10.28
C ALA A 47 11.52 -41.56 -8.97
N GLN A 48 10.61 -42.21 -8.24
CA GLN A 48 10.31 -42.02 -6.84
C GLN A 48 11.58 -42.13 -5.97
N GLN A 49 11.79 -41.15 -5.09
CA GLN A 49 12.71 -41.27 -3.95
C GLN A 49 11.94 -41.20 -2.62
N PRO A 50 12.45 -41.87 -1.56
CA PRO A 50 11.69 -42.17 -0.35
C PRO A 50 11.64 -40.98 0.62
N ALA A 51 10.63 -40.99 1.48
CA ALA A 51 10.38 -40.01 2.53
C ALA A 51 11.54 -39.89 3.56
N PRO A 52 11.83 -38.69 4.06
CA PRO A 52 12.69 -38.51 5.24
C PRO A 52 11.89 -38.72 6.54
N PRO A 53 12.55 -39.19 7.62
CA PRO A 53 11.91 -39.40 8.93
C PRO A 53 11.59 -38.09 9.64
N GLU A 54 10.53 -38.13 10.44
CA GLU A 54 10.06 -37.02 11.29
C GLU A 54 10.88 -36.82 12.59
N GLN A 55 10.74 -35.61 13.16
CA GLN A 55 10.87 -35.17 14.59
C GLN A 55 12.22 -34.55 15.04
N ASP A 56 12.32 -33.45 15.80
CA ASP A 56 11.38 -32.72 16.68
C ASP A 56 11.77 -31.20 16.86
N TRP A 57 10.91 -30.46 17.56
CA TRP A 57 10.51 -29.03 17.50
C TRP A 57 11.38 -27.92 18.14
N GLU A 58 11.38 -26.72 17.54
CA GLU A 58 11.42 -25.41 18.25
C GLU A 58 10.65 -24.31 17.45
N ALA A 59 9.46 -23.95 17.98
CA ALA A 59 8.52 -22.87 17.66
C ALA A 59 8.60 -22.10 16.32
N THR A 60 7.86 -22.58 15.31
CA THR A 60 7.50 -21.85 14.08
C THR A 60 5.97 -21.60 14.08
N PRO A 61 5.47 -20.42 13.67
CA PRO A 61 4.03 -20.21 13.48
C PRO A 61 3.45 -21.23 12.47
N PRO A 62 2.21 -21.71 12.65
CA PRO A 62 1.68 -22.79 11.82
C PRO A 62 1.54 -22.34 10.35
N PRO A 63 1.83 -23.22 9.38
CA PRO A 63 1.57 -22.94 7.97
C PRO A 63 0.06 -22.79 7.70
N PRO A 64 -0.34 -22.03 6.68
CA PRO A 64 -1.75 -21.84 6.34
C PRO A 64 -2.40 -23.17 5.97
N GLN A 65 -3.49 -23.51 6.66
CA GLN A 65 -4.26 -24.73 6.42
C GLN A 65 -4.85 -24.71 4.99
N GLN A 66 -4.58 -25.76 4.23
CA GLN A 66 -5.34 -26.09 3.03
C GLN A 66 -6.76 -26.49 3.44
N PRO A 67 -7.82 -26.06 2.73
CA PRO A 67 -9.17 -26.42 3.11
C PRO A 67 -9.42 -27.92 2.87
N ALA A 68 -9.77 -28.62 3.94
CA ALA A 68 -10.46 -29.90 3.84
C ALA A 68 -11.82 -29.65 3.19
N ALA A 69 -12.03 -30.25 2.02
CA ALA A 69 -13.38 -30.47 1.50
C ALA A 69 -14.07 -31.45 2.46
N TRP A 70 -15.11 -31.00 3.17
CA TRP A 70 -16.40 -31.65 3.45
C TRP A 70 -17.22 -30.77 4.41
N ASP A 71 -18.54 -30.83 4.24
CA ASP A 71 -19.64 -30.21 5.03
C ASP A 71 -20.01 -28.74 4.74
N GLN A 72 -20.92 -28.58 3.78
CA GLN A 72 -21.97 -27.55 3.86
C GLN A 72 -23.06 -27.99 4.84
N PRO A 73 -23.49 -27.11 5.76
CA PRO A 73 -24.85 -27.16 6.29
C PRO A 73 -25.64 -25.89 5.92
N GLN A 74 -26.64 -26.12 5.08
CA GLN A 74 -28.01 -25.56 5.03
C GLN A 74 -28.27 -24.07 5.34
N GLN A 75 -28.95 -23.41 4.40
CA GLN A 75 -29.60 -22.10 4.59
C GLN A 75 -30.63 -22.15 5.74
N PRO A 76 -30.72 -21.11 6.58
CA PRO A 76 -31.73 -21.03 7.63
C PRO A 76 -33.13 -20.72 7.06
N ASP A 77 -34.14 -21.40 7.59
CA ASP A 77 -35.57 -21.17 7.31
C ASP A 77 -36.05 -19.78 7.80
N PRO A 78 -37.01 -19.14 7.11
CA PRO A 78 -37.31 -17.70 7.25
C PRO A 78 -38.14 -17.28 8.48
N TRP A 79 -38.20 -18.06 9.56
CA TRP A 79 -39.03 -17.76 10.73
C TRP A 79 -38.28 -17.42 12.03
N ASP A 80 -36.95 -17.38 12.02
CA ASP A 80 -36.16 -16.89 13.16
C ASP A 80 -35.79 -15.41 12.99
N GLN A 81 -36.72 -14.52 13.35
CA GLN A 81 -36.39 -13.11 13.63
C GLN A 81 -36.66 -12.81 15.11
N PRO A 82 -35.65 -12.37 15.89
CA PRO A 82 -35.92 -11.78 17.19
C PRO A 82 -36.63 -10.43 17.00
N GLN A 83 -37.81 -10.29 17.61
CA GLN A 83 -38.58 -9.06 17.67
C GLN A 83 -37.78 -7.94 18.36
N GLN A 84 -37.60 -6.81 17.67
CA GLN A 84 -37.07 -5.58 18.26
C GLN A 84 -38.05 -4.99 19.29
N PRO A 85 -37.61 -4.64 20.51
CA PRO A 85 -38.42 -3.80 21.40
C PRO A 85 -38.41 -2.34 20.92
N PRO A 86 -39.51 -1.59 21.11
CA PRO A 86 -39.68 -0.25 20.54
C PRO A 86 -38.79 0.80 21.20
N VAL A 87 -38.31 1.71 20.37
CA VAL A 87 -37.62 2.96 20.71
C VAL A 87 -38.54 3.83 21.58
N GLN A 88 -38.09 4.24 22.76
CA GLN A 88 -38.73 5.30 23.55
C GLN A 88 -37.74 6.46 23.73
N GLU A 89 -38.22 7.64 23.32
CA GLU A 89 -37.55 8.93 23.38
C GLU A 89 -37.36 9.42 24.82
N GLU A 90 -36.21 10.04 25.09
CA GLU A 90 -35.93 10.78 26.32
C GLU A 90 -36.89 11.95 26.53
N PRO A 91 -37.11 12.34 27.79
CA PRO A 91 -37.18 13.76 28.11
C PRO A 91 -36.10 14.19 29.11
N ARG A 92 -35.46 15.31 28.76
CA ARG A 92 -34.50 16.09 29.55
C ARG A 92 -35.08 16.63 30.86
N ARG A 93 -34.31 16.52 31.94
CA ARG A 93 -34.22 17.39 33.14
C ARG A 93 -32.97 16.90 33.90
N GLY A 94 -31.98 17.65 34.34
CA GLY A 94 -31.85 19.07 34.64
C GLY A 94 -31.02 19.18 35.93
N GLY A 95 -29.72 19.46 35.78
CA GLY A 95 -28.81 20.13 36.73
C GLY A 95 -28.55 19.55 38.12
N LEU A 96 -27.26 19.36 38.48
CA LEU A 96 -26.65 19.84 39.72
C LEU A 96 -25.12 19.60 39.70
N PHE A 97 -24.37 20.66 40.01
CA PHE A 97 -22.91 20.78 40.26
C PHE A 97 -21.98 21.12 39.07
N GLY A 98 -21.50 22.38 39.09
CA GLY A 98 -20.08 22.64 38.77
C GLY A 98 -19.73 23.69 37.70
N GLY A 99 -20.36 24.87 37.70
CA GLY A 99 -19.84 26.03 36.95
C GLY A 99 -18.92 26.90 37.82
N LEU A 100 -17.70 27.17 37.35
CA LEU A 100 -16.76 28.25 37.69
C LEU A 100 -15.55 28.01 36.77
N PHE A 101 -15.44 28.59 35.57
CA PHE A 101 -15.13 29.99 35.29
C PHE A 101 -15.86 30.47 34.01
N GLY A 102 -16.42 31.69 34.06
CA GLY A 102 -17.09 32.35 32.92
C GLY A 102 -16.13 32.70 31.78
N GLY A 103 -16.56 33.18 30.62
CA GLY A 103 -17.86 33.63 30.14
C GLY A 103 -17.61 34.37 28.83
N GLY A 104 -18.52 34.23 27.86
CA GLY A 104 -18.63 35.16 26.74
C GLY A 104 -17.86 34.81 25.45
N ARG A 105 -18.49 34.02 24.59
CA ARG A 105 -19.02 34.44 23.27
C ARG A 105 -19.53 33.22 22.51
N ASN A 106 -20.85 33.18 22.33
CA ASN A 106 -21.54 32.32 21.37
C ASN A 106 -20.96 32.58 19.96
N ARG A 107 -20.02 31.74 19.53
CA ARG A 107 -19.87 31.41 18.10
C ARG A 107 -20.28 29.95 17.97
N PRO A 108 -21.30 29.62 17.15
CA PRO A 108 -21.54 28.24 16.81
C PRO A 108 -20.25 27.67 16.20
N PRO A 109 -19.84 26.43 16.56
CA PRO A 109 -18.74 25.80 15.86
C PRO A 109 -19.12 25.78 14.38
N VAL A 110 -18.33 26.45 13.55
CA VAL A 110 -18.38 26.21 12.11
C VAL A 110 -17.94 24.76 11.97
N THR A 111 -18.92 23.87 11.89
CA THR A 111 -18.72 22.47 11.52
C THR A 111 -18.24 22.52 10.08
N ARG A 112 -16.92 22.61 9.92
CA ARG A 112 -16.29 22.31 8.64
C ARG A 112 -16.76 20.90 8.31
N PRO A 113 -17.51 20.67 7.22
CA PRO A 113 -17.87 19.33 6.84
C PRO A 113 -16.57 18.52 6.72
N PRO A 114 -16.55 17.26 7.18
CA PRO A 114 -15.38 16.41 7.01
C PRO A 114 -14.97 16.49 5.54
N ARG A 115 -13.69 16.81 5.30
CA ARG A 115 -13.15 16.91 3.94
C ARG A 115 -13.49 15.60 3.22
N LYS A 116 -14.16 15.70 2.08
CA LYS A 116 -14.38 14.53 1.22
C LYS A 116 -13.00 14.01 0.81
N PRO A 117 -12.71 12.71 1.01
CA PRO A 117 -11.43 12.19 0.62
C PRO A 117 -11.22 12.42 -0.88
N THR A 118 -9.98 12.71 -1.27
CA THR A 118 -9.62 12.76 -2.69
C THR A 118 -9.78 11.36 -3.31
N ALA A 119 -9.91 11.26 -4.64
CA ALA A 119 -10.00 9.95 -5.31
C ALA A 119 -8.80 9.04 -4.97
N LEU A 120 -7.64 9.63 -4.69
CA LEU A 120 -6.44 8.91 -4.26
C LEU A 120 -6.56 8.44 -2.79
N GLU A 121 -7.07 9.29 -1.88
CA GLU A 121 -7.40 8.91 -0.49
C GLU A 121 -8.47 7.81 -0.41
N GLU A 122 -9.45 7.80 -1.32
CA GLU A 122 -10.50 6.77 -1.36
C GLU A 122 -9.97 5.39 -1.78
N VAL A 123 -8.97 5.36 -2.68
CA VAL A 123 -8.29 4.13 -3.11
C VAL A 123 -7.51 3.49 -1.96
N TYR A 124 -6.99 4.30 -1.02
CA TYR A 124 -6.21 3.80 0.11
C TYR A 124 -6.92 3.87 1.46
N ARG A 125 -8.23 4.15 1.47
CA ARG A 125 -9.05 3.99 2.68
C ARG A 125 -9.01 2.51 3.09
N PRO A 126 -8.94 2.19 4.39
CA PRO A 126 -9.12 0.82 4.88
C PRO A 126 -10.51 0.32 4.49
N ARG A 127 -10.63 -0.28 3.31
CA ARG A 127 -11.75 -1.14 2.95
C ARG A 127 -11.50 -2.47 3.65
N GLU A 128 -12.56 -3.23 3.91
CA GLU A 128 -12.44 -4.67 4.16
C GLU A 128 -11.46 -5.22 3.12
N ALA A 129 -10.26 -5.53 3.57
CA ALA A 129 -9.10 -5.67 2.72
C ALA A 129 -9.36 -6.79 1.70
N GLY A 130 -8.77 -6.68 0.51
CA GLY A 130 -8.41 -7.91 -0.18
C GLY A 130 -7.64 -8.76 0.84
N THR A 131 -8.08 -9.99 1.05
CA THR A 131 -7.43 -10.89 1.99
C THR A 131 -5.95 -10.99 1.63
N TRP A 132 -5.07 -11.29 2.59
CA TRP A 132 -3.66 -11.50 2.27
C TRP A 132 -3.46 -12.52 1.12
N MET A 133 -4.40 -13.46 0.96
CA MET A 133 -4.46 -14.39 -0.17
C MET A 133 -4.63 -13.68 -1.53
N ASP A 134 -5.41 -12.59 -1.60
CA ASP A 134 -5.55 -11.78 -2.81
C ASP A 134 -4.23 -11.09 -3.18
N THR A 135 -3.50 -10.58 -2.17
CA THR A 135 -2.18 -9.96 -2.37
C THR A 135 -1.14 -10.99 -2.82
N GLN A 136 -1.20 -12.21 -2.29
CA GLN A 136 -0.34 -13.33 -2.70
C GLN A 136 -0.62 -13.77 -4.14
N ALA A 137 -1.90 -13.93 -4.51
CA ALA A 137 -2.31 -14.27 -5.86
C ALA A 137 -1.89 -13.19 -6.87
N TRP A 138 -2.06 -11.91 -6.52
CA TRP A 138 -1.52 -10.79 -7.31
C TRP A 138 -0.01 -10.90 -7.46
N GLY A 139 0.71 -11.15 -6.36
CA GLY A 139 2.17 -11.28 -6.36
C GLY A 139 2.64 -12.37 -7.32
N ALA A 140 2.06 -13.56 -7.23
CA ALA A 140 2.36 -14.67 -8.13
C ALA A 140 2.12 -14.30 -9.60
N ALA A 141 1.02 -13.60 -9.91
CA ALA A 141 0.71 -13.13 -11.27
C ALA A 141 1.72 -12.11 -11.81
N HIS A 142 2.45 -11.40 -10.94
CA HIS A 142 3.47 -10.40 -11.30
C HIS A 142 4.90 -10.89 -11.08
N GLY A 143 5.10 -12.18 -10.85
CA GLY A 143 6.43 -12.78 -10.64
C GLY A 143 7.05 -12.45 -9.28
N TRP A 144 6.25 -12.01 -8.30
CA TRP A 144 6.69 -11.88 -6.92
C TRP A 144 6.68 -13.25 -6.24
N THR A 145 7.70 -13.50 -5.43
CA THR A 145 7.90 -14.75 -4.69
C THR A 145 7.48 -14.56 -3.24
N PRO A 146 6.57 -15.39 -2.72
CA PRO A 146 6.19 -15.32 -1.32
C PRO A 146 7.18 -16.03 -0.40
N SER A 147 7.19 -15.59 0.86
CA SER A 147 7.90 -16.26 1.95
C SER A 147 7.03 -16.22 3.21
N ASP A 148 7.17 -17.22 4.07
CA ASP A 148 6.50 -17.26 5.37
C ASP A 148 7.14 -16.30 6.41
N GLY A 149 8.22 -15.62 6.03
CA GLY A 149 8.93 -14.65 6.87
C GLY A 149 9.91 -15.29 7.86
N THR A 150 10.10 -16.62 7.82
CA THR A 150 10.94 -17.37 8.76
C THR A 150 12.30 -17.79 8.17
N GLY A 151 12.46 -17.67 6.85
CA GLY A 151 13.70 -18.04 6.16
C GLY A 151 14.88 -17.09 6.46
N PRO A 152 16.14 -17.54 6.24
CA PRO A 152 17.33 -16.71 6.47
C PRO A 152 17.32 -15.37 5.72
N GLN A 153 16.73 -15.33 4.53
CA GLN A 153 16.56 -14.12 3.74
C GLN A 153 15.67 -13.05 4.40
N ASP A 154 14.80 -13.47 5.32
CA ASP A 154 13.83 -12.61 6.01
C ASP A 154 14.31 -12.18 7.39
N ALA A 155 15.42 -12.72 7.89
CA ALA A 155 16.02 -12.31 9.17
C ALA A 155 16.25 -10.79 9.29
N PRO A 156 16.69 -10.04 8.25
CA PRO A 156 16.80 -8.59 8.32
C PRO A 156 15.46 -7.86 8.52
N LEU A 157 14.33 -8.46 8.12
CA LEU A 157 13.00 -7.84 8.26
C LEU A 157 12.59 -7.69 9.72
N VAL A 158 13.10 -8.55 10.61
CA VAL A 158 12.88 -8.41 12.06
C VAL A 158 13.53 -7.13 12.56
N ALA A 159 14.80 -6.88 12.21
CA ALA A 159 15.50 -5.68 12.62
C ALA A 159 14.86 -4.41 12.02
N LEU A 160 14.47 -4.46 10.73
CA LEU A 160 13.75 -3.37 10.08
C LEU A 160 12.39 -3.08 10.74
N THR A 161 11.65 -4.12 11.13
CA THR A 161 10.41 -3.98 11.89
C THR A 161 10.66 -3.27 13.21
N ARG A 162 11.72 -3.64 13.95
CA ARG A 162 12.08 -3.01 15.22
C ARG A 162 12.48 -1.55 15.10
N SER A 163 13.05 -1.15 13.97
CA SER A 163 13.41 0.25 13.71
C SER A 163 12.23 1.10 13.23
N ALA A 164 11.08 0.48 12.92
CA ALA A 164 9.97 1.17 12.29
C ALA A 164 9.45 2.35 13.14
N PRO A 165 9.05 3.47 12.51
CA PRO A 165 8.59 4.67 13.22
C PRO A 165 7.33 4.46 14.05
N VAL A 166 6.56 3.41 13.73
CA VAL A 166 5.33 2.98 14.41
C VAL A 166 5.60 2.21 15.72
N ARG A 167 6.86 1.90 16.03
CA ARG A 167 7.32 1.28 17.28
C ARG A 167 6.56 0.00 17.65
N PRO A 168 6.70 -1.06 16.83
CA PRO A 168 5.99 -2.29 17.07
C PRO A 168 6.38 -2.95 18.40
N ALA A 169 5.42 -3.54 19.09
CA ALA A 169 5.64 -4.24 20.34
C ALA A 169 6.50 -5.50 20.13
N LYS A 170 7.17 -6.00 21.20
CA LYS A 170 8.05 -7.18 21.10
C LYS A 170 7.37 -8.43 20.52
N SER A 171 6.07 -8.58 20.73
CA SER A 171 5.28 -9.68 20.18
C SER A 171 4.94 -9.53 18.70
N GLU A 172 5.12 -8.33 18.13
CA GLU A 172 4.83 -8.06 16.73
C GLU A 172 6.01 -8.42 15.84
N VAL A 173 5.71 -9.03 14.71
CA VAL A 173 6.68 -9.67 13.82
C VAL A 173 6.32 -9.39 12.34
N PRO A 174 7.30 -9.43 11.43
CA PRO A 174 7.02 -9.43 10.00
C PRO A 174 6.30 -10.73 9.58
N SER A 175 5.33 -10.63 8.68
CA SER A 175 4.60 -11.76 8.09
C SER A 175 4.09 -11.39 6.69
N ASN A 176 3.44 -12.32 5.98
CA ASN A 176 2.90 -12.14 4.63
C ASN A 176 3.93 -11.59 3.64
N VAL A 177 5.16 -12.11 3.69
CA VAL A 177 6.29 -11.56 2.93
C VAL A 177 6.13 -11.87 1.44
N LEU A 178 6.35 -10.85 0.62
CA LEU A 178 6.41 -10.90 -0.83
C LEU A 178 7.67 -10.20 -1.32
N ARG A 179 8.42 -10.83 -2.22
CA ARG A 179 9.63 -10.28 -2.82
C ARG A 179 9.48 -10.22 -4.32
N GLY A 180 9.82 -9.11 -4.94
CA GLY A 180 9.70 -8.97 -6.39
C GLY A 180 10.33 -7.68 -6.88
N ARG A 181 9.99 -7.30 -8.11
CA ARG A 181 10.53 -6.11 -8.75
C ARG A 181 9.40 -5.21 -9.21
N ASP A 182 9.51 -3.92 -8.91
CA ASP A 182 8.58 -2.88 -9.40
C ASP A 182 9.27 -1.52 -9.39
N ALA A 183 8.82 -0.59 -10.25
CA ALA A 183 9.38 0.75 -10.43
C ALA A 183 10.91 0.79 -10.60
N GLY A 184 11.50 -0.29 -11.16
CA GLY A 184 12.94 -0.43 -11.36
C GLY A 184 13.73 -0.93 -10.15
N LEU A 185 13.08 -1.12 -8.99
CA LEU A 185 13.68 -1.58 -7.74
C LEU A 185 13.37 -3.05 -7.48
N ASP A 186 14.33 -3.76 -6.90
CA ASP A 186 14.02 -4.98 -6.17
C ASP A 186 13.39 -4.58 -4.82
N LEU A 187 12.31 -5.24 -4.43
CA LEU A 187 11.46 -4.84 -3.29
C LEU A 187 11.10 -6.05 -2.44
N VAL A 188 10.86 -5.78 -1.15
CA VAL A 188 10.19 -6.68 -0.22
C VAL A 188 9.00 -5.97 0.40
N ALA A 189 7.82 -6.57 0.32
CA ALA A 189 6.60 -6.13 0.99
C ALA A 189 6.23 -7.15 2.06
N PHE A 190 5.81 -6.69 3.24
CA PHE A 190 5.39 -7.55 4.34
C PHE A 190 4.49 -6.78 5.30
N ASP A 191 3.69 -7.49 6.08
CA ASP A 191 2.89 -6.91 7.14
C ASP A 191 3.60 -7.03 8.49
N ILE A 192 3.48 -6.00 9.33
CA ILE A 192 3.69 -6.14 10.77
C ILE A 192 2.39 -6.71 11.34
N VAL A 193 2.46 -7.92 11.90
CA VAL A 193 1.32 -8.58 12.51
C VAL A 193 1.39 -8.53 14.02
N SER A 194 0.24 -8.31 14.64
CA SER A 194 0.08 -8.24 16.09
C SER A 194 -0.84 -9.35 16.58
N PRO A 195 -0.54 -9.99 17.73
CA PRO A 195 -1.44 -10.96 18.32
C PRO A 195 -2.66 -10.25 18.93
N VAL A 196 -3.85 -10.63 18.50
CA VAL A 196 -5.13 -10.14 19.03
C VAL A 196 -5.97 -11.35 19.44
N GLY A 197 -6.00 -11.64 20.74
CA GLY A 197 -6.63 -12.84 21.27
C GLY A 197 -5.92 -14.10 20.78
N GLN A 198 -6.62 -14.91 19.97
CA GLN A 198 -6.08 -16.14 19.35
C GLN A 198 -5.70 -15.94 17.88
N ALA A 199 -5.86 -14.74 17.34
CA ALA A 199 -5.59 -14.43 15.94
C ALA A 199 -4.38 -13.50 15.79
N TRP A 200 -3.80 -13.51 14.59
CA TRP A 200 -2.80 -12.53 14.16
C TRP A 200 -3.45 -11.55 13.19
N VAL A 201 -3.26 -10.25 13.42
CA VAL A 201 -3.86 -9.19 12.61
C VAL A 201 -2.74 -8.32 12.05
N ALA A 202 -2.77 -8.09 10.73
CA ALA A 202 -1.89 -7.11 10.10
C ALA A 202 -2.27 -5.71 10.57
N THR A 203 -1.35 -5.03 11.26
CA THR A 203 -1.57 -3.67 11.76
C THR A 203 -0.91 -2.62 10.88
N HIS A 204 0.18 -3.00 10.20
CA HIS A 204 0.91 -2.10 9.31
C HIS A 204 1.45 -2.84 8.10
N ALA A 205 1.44 -2.16 6.95
CA ALA A 205 1.97 -2.62 5.71
C ALA A 205 3.32 -1.94 5.51
N VAL A 206 4.36 -2.73 5.29
CA VAL A 206 5.70 -2.25 4.99
C VAL A 206 6.08 -2.67 3.58
N THR A 207 6.66 -1.74 2.83
CA THR A 207 7.38 -2.04 1.59
C THR A 207 8.77 -1.43 1.71
N ALA A 208 9.79 -2.19 1.35
CA ALA A 208 11.18 -1.80 1.53
C ALA A 208 12.01 -2.13 0.30
N ALA A 209 12.91 -1.21 -0.04
CA ALA A 209 13.92 -1.36 -1.09
C ALA A 209 15.30 -1.56 -0.43
N PRO A 210 15.98 -2.70 -0.63
CA PRO A 210 17.37 -2.83 -0.26
C PRO A 210 18.22 -1.85 -1.08
N VAL A 211 19.13 -1.13 -0.41
CA VAL A 211 20.00 -0.15 -1.06
C VAL A 211 21.45 -0.61 -1.04
N LEU A 212 22.15 -0.42 -2.16
CA LEU A 212 23.58 -0.69 -2.28
C LEU A 212 24.37 0.53 -1.78
N GLY A 213 25.28 0.30 -0.83
CA GLY A 213 25.91 1.38 -0.07
C GLY A 213 24.95 1.90 1.01
N GLY A 214 25.46 2.22 2.20
CA GLY A 214 24.61 2.63 3.31
C GLY A 214 23.78 3.87 2.96
N ALA A 215 22.45 3.81 3.08
CA ALA A 215 21.65 5.03 3.04
C ALA A 215 21.88 5.85 4.32
N PRO A 216 21.92 7.20 4.23
CA PRO A 216 21.92 8.02 5.43
C PRO A 216 20.65 7.71 6.24
N ALA A 217 20.77 7.65 7.57
CA ALA A 217 19.62 7.44 8.44
C ALA A 217 18.68 8.64 8.35
N PHE A 218 17.40 8.41 8.02
CA PHE A 218 16.39 9.45 7.99
C PHE A 218 15.01 8.91 8.36
N ARG A 219 14.11 9.82 8.70
CA ARG A 219 12.66 9.60 8.77
C ARG A 219 11.95 10.76 8.09
N LEU A 220 11.12 10.46 7.11
CA LEU A 220 10.27 11.41 6.41
C LEU A 220 8.83 11.10 6.76
N THR A 221 8.21 11.96 7.57
CA THR A 221 6.90 11.72 8.18
C THR A 221 5.93 12.84 7.82
N PRO A 222 4.64 12.54 7.65
CA PRO A 222 3.63 13.57 7.56
C PRO A 222 3.63 14.46 8.81
N ALA A 223 3.46 15.77 8.62
CA ALA A 223 3.46 16.76 9.68
C ALA A 223 2.33 16.55 10.70
N ARG A 224 1.19 15.98 10.24
CA ARG A 224 0.01 15.66 11.06
C ARG A 224 0.18 14.42 11.93
N PHE A 225 1.16 13.57 11.64
CA PHE A 225 1.40 12.37 12.43
C PHE A 225 2.08 12.71 13.75
N TRP A 226 1.73 11.95 14.78
CA TRP A 226 2.41 12.06 16.05
C TRP A 226 3.83 11.50 15.92
N ARG A 227 4.81 12.32 16.23
CA ARG A 227 6.22 11.97 16.12
C ARG A 227 6.71 11.34 17.42
N HIS A 228 6.77 10.02 17.48
CA HIS A 228 7.41 9.30 18.56
C HIS A 228 8.91 9.12 18.29
N GLY A 229 9.74 9.10 19.34
CA GLY A 229 11.11 8.62 19.22
C GLY A 229 12.07 9.47 18.41
N THR A 230 11.79 10.76 18.26
CA THR A 230 12.64 11.70 17.53
C THR A 230 13.80 12.26 18.35
N GLY A 231 14.12 11.63 19.49
CA GLY A 231 15.19 12.09 20.38
C GLY A 231 16.52 12.11 19.62
N GLY A 232 17.20 13.26 19.61
CA GLY A 232 18.47 13.43 18.91
C GLY A 232 18.36 13.62 17.39
N GLN A 233 17.15 13.69 16.83
CA GLN A 233 16.95 14.00 15.41
C GLN A 233 16.75 15.51 15.20
N LEU A 234 17.36 16.03 14.15
CA LEU A 234 17.21 17.37 13.63
C LEU A 234 16.10 17.37 12.57
N GLN A 235 15.27 18.42 12.59
CA GLN A 235 14.36 18.69 11.49
C GLN A 235 15.07 19.48 10.40
N ILE A 236 15.07 18.98 9.17
CA ILE A 236 15.65 19.65 8.01
C ILE A 236 14.49 20.24 7.17
N PRO A 237 14.37 21.57 7.03
CA PRO A 237 13.37 22.16 6.16
C PRO A 237 13.73 21.91 4.70
N SER A 238 12.71 21.71 3.85
CA SER A 238 12.91 21.57 2.40
C SER A 238 13.14 22.90 1.69
N GLY A 239 12.76 24.02 2.34
CA GLY A 239 12.72 25.35 1.71
C GLY A 239 11.48 25.57 0.83
N ASP A 240 10.58 24.60 0.76
CA ASP A 240 9.29 24.69 0.10
C ASP A 240 8.17 24.75 1.16
N PRO A 241 7.50 25.90 1.33
CA PRO A 241 6.46 26.05 2.33
C PRO A 241 5.26 25.10 2.15
N GLU A 242 4.94 24.65 0.93
CA GLU A 242 3.83 23.71 0.71
C GLU A 242 4.23 22.30 1.18
N PHE A 243 5.46 21.89 0.86
CA PHE A 243 6.01 20.63 1.32
C PHE A 243 6.18 20.61 2.84
N ASP A 244 6.78 21.64 3.43
CA ASP A 244 7.07 21.74 4.86
C ASP A 244 5.79 21.84 5.72
N GLN A 245 4.64 22.19 5.13
CA GLN A 245 3.33 22.12 5.79
C GLN A 245 2.80 20.69 5.93
N ARG A 246 3.16 19.79 5.01
CA ARG A 246 2.62 18.42 4.94
C ARG A 246 3.61 17.37 5.40
N TRP A 247 4.91 17.61 5.24
CA TRP A 247 5.97 16.63 5.46
C TRP A 247 7.09 17.22 6.31
N VAL A 248 7.71 16.37 7.11
CA VAL A 248 8.81 16.71 8.00
C VAL A 248 9.91 15.69 7.80
N LEU A 249 11.10 16.14 7.42
CA LEU A 249 12.31 15.34 7.39
C LEU A 249 13.03 15.43 8.73
N LEU A 250 13.33 14.27 9.31
CA LEU A 250 14.05 14.08 10.56
C LEU A 250 15.31 13.26 10.31
N VAL A 251 16.46 13.73 10.77
CA VAL A 251 17.76 13.09 10.55
C VAL A 251 18.63 13.16 11.80
N PRO A 252 19.51 12.20 12.08
CA PRO A 252 20.46 12.31 13.19
C PRO A 252 21.56 13.34 12.93
N GLU A 253 21.91 13.55 11.65
CA GLU A 253 22.93 14.50 11.21
C GLU A 253 22.49 15.17 9.91
N ASP A 254 22.78 16.45 9.77
CA ASP A 254 22.51 17.22 8.57
C ASP A 254 23.63 17.01 7.54
N GLY A 255 23.27 16.65 6.31
CA GLY A 255 24.21 16.36 5.25
C GLY A 255 23.62 16.57 3.85
N PRO A 256 24.47 16.64 2.82
CA PRO A 256 24.02 16.93 1.46
C PRO A 256 23.04 15.89 0.91
N GLN A 257 23.21 14.60 1.25
CA GLN A 257 22.34 13.54 0.77
C GLN A 257 20.90 13.68 1.30
N VAL A 258 20.74 13.99 2.60
CA VAL A 258 19.42 14.15 3.21
C VAL A 258 18.76 15.49 2.87
N ARG A 259 19.53 16.57 2.66
CA ARG A 259 18.98 17.82 2.11
C ARG A 259 18.43 17.60 0.70
N ARG A 260 19.21 16.92 -0.15
CA ARG A 260 18.80 16.61 -1.51
C ARG A 260 17.51 15.80 -1.58
N LEU A 261 17.30 14.86 -0.65
CA LEU A 261 16.07 14.07 -0.56
C LEU A 261 14.81 14.95 -0.58
N VAL A 262 14.80 16.04 0.18
CA VAL A 262 13.65 16.95 0.25
C VAL A 262 13.74 18.11 -0.72
N GLU A 263 14.86 18.33 -1.39
CA GLU A 263 15.01 19.27 -2.49
C GLU A 263 14.61 18.67 -3.85
N ASP A 264 14.61 17.34 -3.97
CA ASP A 264 14.33 16.64 -5.21
C ASP A 264 12.86 16.84 -5.66
N PRO A 265 12.63 17.35 -6.89
CA PRO A 265 11.30 17.65 -7.37
C PRO A 265 10.43 16.40 -7.57
N VAL A 266 11.04 15.25 -7.91
CA VAL A 266 10.31 13.99 -8.10
C VAL A 266 9.83 13.46 -6.76
N VAL A 267 10.66 13.53 -5.72
CA VAL A 267 10.26 13.18 -4.34
C VAL A 267 9.14 14.09 -3.86
N ARG A 268 9.25 15.41 -4.06
CA ARG A 268 8.19 16.36 -3.68
C ARG A 268 6.88 16.07 -4.39
N GLN A 269 6.91 15.87 -5.71
CA GLN A 269 5.72 15.55 -6.49
C GLN A 269 5.07 14.24 -6.04
N ALA A 270 5.87 13.20 -5.78
CA ALA A 270 5.36 11.92 -5.33
C ALA A 270 4.64 12.03 -3.96
N LEU A 271 5.24 12.76 -3.01
CA LEU A 271 4.70 12.89 -1.66
C LEU A 271 3.52 13.87 -1.59
N LEU A 272 3.60 15.02 -2.28
CA LEU A 272 2.47 15.96 -2.37
C LEU A 272 1.29 15.37 -3.15
N GLY A 273 1.55 14.46 -4.09
CA GLY A 273 0.52 13.70 -4.79
C GLY A 273 -0.11 12.55 -3.96
N SER A 274 0.44 12.25 -2.79
CA SER A 274 -0.06 11.20 -1.89
C SER A 274 -1.15 11.72 -0.95
N ASP A 275 -1.78 10.79 -0.23
CA ASP A 275 -2.73 11.10 0.84
C ASP A 275 -2.07 11.35 2.21
N ASP A 276 -0.75 11.48 2.21
CA ASP A 276 0.09 11.58 3.40
C ASP A 276 -0.08 10.37 4.36
N GLY A 277 -0.62 9.23 3.93
CA GLY A 277 -0.86 8.10 4.83
C GLY A 277 0.38 7.29 5.20
N ASP A 278 1.52 7.60 4.58
CA ASP A 278 2.73 6.79 4.66
C ASP A 278 3.83 7.51 5.45
N GLU A 279 4.61 6.78 6.23
CA GLU A 279 5.89 7.25 6.78
C GLU A 279 7.05 6.53 6.09
N LEU A 280 8.13 7.25 5.78
CA LEU A 280 9.33 6.67 5.19
C LEU A 280 10.51 6.75 6.15
N TRP A 281 11.38 5.74 6.14
CA TRP A 281 12.60 5.74 6.92
C TRP A 281 13.68 4.86 6.27
N SER A 282 14.93 5.06 6.68
CA SER A 282 16.03 4.17 6.34
C SER A 282 16.57 3.48 7.59
N ALA A 283 16.82 2.18 7.48
CA ALA A 283 17.42 1.34 8.52
C ALA A 283 17.81 -0.01 7.93
N GLU A 284 18.80 -0.68 8.54
CA GLU A 284 19.15 -2.08 8.21
C GLU A 284 19.49 -2.33 6.73
N GLY A 285 20.03 -1.31 6.03
CA GLY A 285 20.32 -1.40 4.59
C GLY A 285 19.09 -1.28 3.68
N PHE A 286 17.94 -0.85 4.23
CA PHE A 286 16.72 -0.58 3.50
C PHE A 286 16.35 0.90 3.52
N VAL A 287 15.64 1.31 2.48
CA VAL A 287 14.70 2.43 2.52
C VAL A 287 13.31 1.85 2.50
N ALA A 288 12.47 2.21 3.46
CA ALA A 288 11.16 1.61 3.67
C ALA A 288 10.05 2.66 3.79
N ALA A 289 8.85 2.25 3.41
CA ALA A 289 7.59 2.98 3.61
C ALA A 289 6.65 2.11 4.45
N VAL A 290 5.94 2.72 5.39
CA VAL A 290 4.97 2.06 6.28
C VAL A 290 3.65 2.80 6.28
N ARG A 291 2.57 2.04 6.30
CA ARG A 291 1.19 2.54 6.40
C ARG A 291 0.44 1.77 7.50
N PRO A 292 -0.42 2.42 8.31
CA PRO A 292 -1.23 1.76 9.34
C PRO A 292 -2.46 1.04 8.73
N ASP A 293 -2.19 0.04 7.91
CA ASP A 293 -3.16 -0.78 7.17
C ASP A 293 -2.50 -2.12 6.78
N GLY A 294 -3.21 -3.07 6.19
CA GLY A 294 -2.62 -4.30 5.62
C GLY A 294 -2.16 -4.12 4.16
N ASN A 295 -1.18 -4.91 3.73
CA ASN A 295 -0.71 -4.87 2.34
C ASN A 295 -1.82 -5.26 1.36
N ARG A 296 -1.89 -4.47 0.29
CA ARG A 296 -2.71 -4.73 -0.90
C ARG A 296 -1.93 -4.36 -2.16
N PRO A 297 -2.26 -4.93 -3.32
CA PRO A 297 -1.53 -4.67 -4.58
C PRO A 297 -1.30 -3.19 -4.88
N LEU A 298 -2.35 -2.36 -4.77
CA LEU A 298 -2.26 -0.93 -5.05
C LEU A 298 -1.34 -0.18 -4.07
N LEU A 299 -1.27 -0.63 -2.82
CA LEU A 299 -0.39 -0.03 -1.83
C LEU A 299 1.08 -0.38 -2.11
N ILE A 300 1.35 -1.63 -2.50
CA ILE A 300 2.70 -2.07 -2.89
C ILE A 300 3.19 -1.25 -4.10
N GLN A 301 2.36 -1.11 -5.14
CA GLN A 301 2.68 -0.31 -6.33
C GLN A 301 2.85 1.20 -6.03
N HIS A 302 2.08 1.71 -5.06
CA HIS A 302 2.23 3.08 -4.56
C HIS A 302 3.57 3.29 -3.85
N HIS A 303 3.87 2.42 -2.88
CA HIS A 303 5.16 2.45 -2.21
C HIS A 303 6.32 2.27 -3.18
N ALA A 304 6.22 1.37 -4.17
CA ALA A 304 7.25 1.16 -5.18
C ALA A 304 7.61 2.48 -5.90
N ARG A 305 6.61 3.26 -6.32
CA ARG A 305 6.82 4.56 -6.97
C ARG A 305 7.49 5.59 -6.06
N ILE A 306 7.06 5.69 -4.80
CA ILE A 306 7.68 6.61 -3.84
C ILE A 306 9.11 6.19 -3.52
N LEU A 307 9.33 4.90 -3.24
CA LEU A 307 10.65 4.35 -2.92
C LEU A 307 11.62 4.49 -4.09
N ALA A 308 11.15 4.36 -5.34
CA ALA A 308 11.98 4.63 -6.52
C ALA A 308 12.45 6.09 -6.56
N ALA A 309 11.55 7.05 -6.33
CA ALA A 309 11.92 8.47 -6.27
C ALA A 309 12.92 8.77 -5.14
N VAL A 310 12.65 8.26 -3.93
CA VAL A 310 13.51 8.46 -2.76
C VAL A 310 14.88 7.82 -2.94
N THR A 311 14.93 6.58 -3.42
CA THR A 311 16.20 5.85 -3.62
C THR A 311 17.04 6.51 -4.71
N ALA A 312 16.42 6.98 -5.79
CA ALA A 312 17.11 7.71 -6.85
C ALA A 312 17.69 9.05 -6.33
N ALA A 313 16.93 9.80 -5.54
CA ALA A 313 17.39 11.05 -4.94
C ALA A 313 18.61 10.83 -4.04
N LEU A 314 18.58 9.79 -3.19
CA LEU A 314 19.69 9.42 -2.31
C LEU A 314 20.93 8.95 -3.09
N ALA A 315 20.74 8.15 -4.15
CA ALA A 315 21.85 7.65 -4.97
C ALA A 315 22.55 8.76 -5.76
N SER A 316 21.80 9.79 -6.20
CA SER A 316 22.34 10.91 -6.97
C SER A 316 23.26 11.86 -6.17
N ALA A 317 23.33 11.67 -4.85
CA ALA A 317 24.13 12.48 -3.93
C ALA A 317 25.49 11.85 -3.56
N TYR A 318 25.89 10.79 -4.27
CA TYR A 318 27.22 10.18 -4.23
C TYR A 318 28.16 10.78 -5.29
#